data_AF-A0A3A6EW10-F1
#
_entry.id   AF-A0A3A6EW10-F1
#
_cell.length_a   1.000
_cell.length_b   1.000
_cell.length_c   1.000
_cell.angle_alpha   90.00
_cell.angle_beta   90.00
_cell.angle_gamma   90.00
#
_symmetry.space_group_name_H-M   'P 1'
#
loop_
_entity.id
_entity.type
_entity.pdbx_description
1 polymer ?
#
loop_
_entity_poly.entity_id
_entity_poly.type
_entity_poly.pdbx_seq_one_letter_code
_entity_poly.pdbx_strand_id
1 'polypeptide(L)'
;MKTKIYTTVSTIMLFIPWGLLFLRRYDWALQMPMAKILISGCAALMIAGGVFSVIVYAKGNVRHLWMQICMIIHMLYAAVGIAAFCMMAISD
;
A
#
# COMPACT_ATOMS: atom_id res chain seq x y z
N MET A 1 -16.27 10.57 -16.58
CA MET A 1 -16.44 10.63 -15.11
C MET A 1 -15.83 9.43 -14.37
N LYS A 2 -15.98 8.19 -14.88
CA LYS A 2 -15.40 6.96 -14.27
C LYS A 2 -13.89 7.05 -13.98
N THR A 3 -13.11 7.62 -14.91
CA THR A 3 -11.66 7.87 -14.75
C THR A 3 -11.31 8.77 -13.57
N LYS A 4 -12.10 9.81 -13.30
CA LYS A 4 -11.87 10.72 -12.15
C LYS A 4 -12.06 9.99 -10.82
N ILE A 5 -13.07 9.12 -10.74
CA ILE A 5 -13.37 8.32 -9.54
C ILE A 5 -12.23 7.35 -9.26
N TYR A 6 -11.72 6.65 -10.29
CA TYR A 6 -10.58 5.74 -10.13
C TYR A 6 -9.33 6.45 -9.62
N THR A 7 -9.01 7.65 -10.15
CA THR A 7 -7.88 8.44 -9.68
C THR A 7 -8.07 8.93 -8.24
N THR A 8 -9.28 9.39 -7.88
CA THR A 8 -9.59 9.81 -6.50
C THR A 8 -9.47 8.64 -5.54
N VAL A 9 -10.03 7.47 -5.88
CA VAL A 9 -9.93 6.26 -5.06
C VAL A 9 -8.47 5.82 -4.92
N SER A 10 -7.69 5.83 -6.00
CA SER A 10 -6.25 5.51 -5.92
C SER A 10 -5.47 6.53 -5.08
N THR A 11 -5.86 7.82 -5.13
CA THR A 11 -5.25 8.86 -4.29
C THR A 11 -5.58 8.67 -2.80
N ILE A 12 -6.80 8.25 -2.47
CA ILE A 12 -7.18 7.92 -1.09
C ILE A 12 -6.44 6.66 -0.62
N MET A 13 -6.27 5.68 -1.50
CA MET A 13 -5.58 4.42 -1.19
C MET A 13 -4.09 4.62 -0.88
N LEU A 14 -3.48 5.71 -1.36
CA LEU A 14 -2.11 6.14 -0.98
C LEU A 14 -1.98 6.53 0.50
N PHE A 15 -3.08 6.86 1.19
CA PHE A 15 -3.03 7.19 2.62
C PHE A 15 -2.93 5.96 3.53
N ILE A 16 -3.27 4.77 3.04
CA ILE A 16 -3.21 3.51 3.80
C ILE A 16 -1.79 3.25 4.38
N PRO A 17 -0.71 3.31 3.58
CA PRO A 17 0.64 3.12 4.10
C PRO A 17 1.10 4.19 5.09
N TRP A 18 0.48 5.38 5.11
CA TRP A 18 0.77 6.39 6.12
C TRP A 18 0.29 5.97 7.52
N GLY A 19 -0.71 5.09 7.60
CA GLY A 19 -1.14 4.46 8.84
C GLY A 19 -0.01 3.66 9.51
N LEU A 20 0.81 2.94 8.73
CA LEU A 20 1.96 2.18 9.25
C LEU A 20 3.00 3.12 9.89
N LEU A 21 3.29 4.26 9.25
CA LEU A 21 4.21 5.26 9.79
C LEU A 21 3.67 5.96 11.04
N PHE A 22 2.36 6.19 11.11
CA PHE A 22 1.71 6.74 12.30
C PHE A 22 1.76 5.75 13.47
N LEU A 23 1.52 4.46 13.20
CA LEU A 23 1.65 3.39 14.19
C LEU A 23 3.09 3.21 14.68
N ARG A 24 4.10 3.36 13.80
CA ARG A 24 5.52 3.30 14.18
C ARG A 24 5.94 4.39 15.16
N ARG A 25 5.21 5.51 15.24
CA ARG A 25 5.47 6.58 16.22
C ARG A 25 5.17 6.13 17.65
N TYR A 26 4.40 5.06 17.82
CA TYR A 26 4.00 4.53 19.11
C TYR A 26 4.77 3.24 19.42
N ASP A 27 5.86 3.37 20.20
CA ASP A 27 6.72 2.25 20.62
C ASP A 27 5.93 1.14 21.35
N TRP A 28 4.88 1.53 22.07
CA TRP A 28 3.98 0.60 22.78
C TRP A 28 3.14 -0.28 21.86
N ALA A 29 2.84 0.16 20.63
CA ALA A 29 2.09 -0.61 19.65
C ALA A 29 2.95 -1.71 18.99
N LEU A 30 4.28 -1.61 19.10
CA LEU A 30 5.23 -2.56 18.52
C LEU A 30 5.55 -3.74 19.45
N GLN A 31 5.42 -3.55 20.76
CA GLN A 31 5.73 -4.57 21.78
C GLN A 31 4.63 -5.61 21.99
N MET A 32 3.39 -5.28 21.60
CA MET A 32 2.24 -6.18 21.75
C MET A 32 2.21 -7.22 20.63
N PRO A 33 1.75 -8.47 20.85
CA PRO A 33 1.59 -9.49 19.79
C PRO A 33 0.66 -9.02 18.64
N MET A 34 -0.20 -8.03 18.92
CA MET A 34 -1.02 -7.30 17.95
C MET A 34 -0.19 -6.58 16.86
N ALA A 35 1.06 -6.21 17.15
CA ALA A 35 1.95 -5.53 16.22
C ALA A 35 2.24 -6.38 14.98
N LYS A 36 2.55 -7.67 15.16
CA LYS A 36 2.85 -8.59 14.05
C LYS A 36 1.64 -8.69 13.10
N ILE A 37 0.44 -8.86 13.65
CA ILE A 37 -0.81 -8.95 12.88
C ILE A 37 -1.08 -7.64 12.11
N LEU A 38 -0.91 -6.50 12.77
CA LEU A 38 -1.17 -5.19 12.18
C LEU A 38 -0.19 -4.88 11.04
N ILE A 39 1.11 -5.15 11.24
CA ILE A 39 2.14 -4.99 10.21
C ILE A 39 1.87 -5.93 9.03
N SER A 40 1.51 -7.19 9.29
CA SER A 40 1.17 -8.16 8.24
C SER A 40 -0.08 -7.73 7.44
N GLY A 41 -1.10 -7.20 8.13
CA GLY A 41 -2.31 -6.68 7.49
C GLY A 41 -2.04 -5.43 6.66
N CYS A 42 -1.23 -4.50 7.16
CA CYS A 42 -0.78 -3.34 6.39
C CYS A 42 0.05 -3.76 5.18
N ALA A 43 0.96 -4.73 5.32
CA ALA A 43 1.76 -5.24 4.20
C ALA A 43 0.86 -5.89 3.12
N ALA A 44 -0.13 -6.69 3.53
CA ALA A 44 -1.11 -7.28 2.62
C ALA A 44 -1.92 -6.22 1.87
N LEU A 45 -2.34 -5.15 2.55
CA LEU A 45 -3.06 -4.03 1.94
C LEU A 45 -2.17 -3.22 0.97
N MET A 46 -0.89 -3.02 1.29
CA MET A 46 0.07 -2.35 0.39
C MET A 46 0.29 -3.15 -0.90
N ILE A 47 0.39 -4.48 -0.80
CA ILE A 47 0.50 -5.37 -1.97
C ILE A 47 -0.80 -5.37 -2.78
N ALA A 48 -1.95 -5.52 -2.12
CA ALA A 48 -3.26 -5.47 -2.77
C ALA A 48 -3.48 -4.13 -3.49
N GLY A 49 -3.01 -3.02 -2.91
CA GLY A 49 -3.06 -1.70 -3.53
C GLY A 49 -2.18 -1.57 -4.77
N GLY A 50 -0.98 -2.14 -4.74
CA GLY A 50 -0.11 -2.25 -5.91
C GLY A 50 -0.79 -2.96 -7.07
N VAL A 51 -1.35 -4.16 -6.80
CA VAL A 51 -2.05 -4.96 -7.80
C VAL A 51 -3.28 -4.23 -8.35
N PHE A 52 -4.07 -3.61 -7.48
CA PHE A 52 -5.25 -2.83 -7.89
C PHE A 52 -4.86 -1.67 -8.81
N SER A 53 -3.79 -0.93 -8.48
CA SER A 53 -3.33 0.19 -9.30
C SER A 53 -2.89 -0.24 -10.70
N VAL A 54 -2.19 -1.37 -10.81
CA VAL A 54 -1.80 -1.98 -12.10
C VAL A 54 -3.02 -2.38 -12.92
N ILE A 55 -4.02 -3.02 -12.30
CA ILE A 55 -5.25 -3.44 -12.98
C ILE A 55 -6.00 -2.22 -13.52
N VAL A 56 -6.15 -1.16 -12.71
CA VAL A 56 -6.86 0.05 -13.15
C VAL A 56 -6.08 0.77 -14.24
N TYR A 57 -4.75 0.79 -14.19
CA TYR A 57 -3.92 1.39 -15.24
C TYR A 57 -4.02 0.61 -16.56
N ALA A 58 -3.83 -0.72 -16.53
CA ALA A 58 -3.80 -1.57 -17.71
C ALA A 58 -5.20 -1.83 -18.30
N LYS A 59 -6.18 -2.19 -17.46
CA LYS A 59 -7.54 -2.55 -17.90
C LYS A 59 -8.50 -1.37 -17.94
N GLY A 60 -8.28 -0.34 -17.11
CA GLY A 60 -9.10 0.87 -17.10
C GLY A 60 -8.74 1.89 -18.18
N ASN A 61 -7.65 1.67 -18.94
CA ASN A 61 -7.15 2.57 -19.98
C ASN A 61 -6.98 4.02 -19.49
N VAL A 62 -6.59 4.18 -18.23
CA VAL A 62 -6.50 5.47 -17.54
C VAL A 62 -5.07 6.02 -17.67
N ARG A 63 -4.74 6.56 -18.85
CA ARG A 63 -3.37 6.95 -19.25
C ARG A 63 -2.93 8.38 -18.89
N HIS A 64 -3.57 9.04 -17.94
CA HIS A 64 -3.17 10.41 -17.59
C HIS A 64 -2.02 10.43 -16.58
N LEU A 65 -1.20 11.49 -16.62
CA LEU A 65 0.06 11.62 -15.90
C LEU A 65 -0.11 11.41 -14.37
N TRP A 66 -1.19 11.90 -13.78
CA TRP A 66 -1.52 11.68 -12.36
C TRP A 66 -1.73 10.21 -11.98
N MET A 67 -2.39 9.42 -12.84
CA MET A 67 -2.60 7.99 -12.59
C MET A 67 -1.27 7.23 -12.65
N GLN A 68 -0.39 7.62 -13.59
CA GLN A 68 0.93 7.01 -13.71
C GLN A 68 1.80 7.29 -12.47
N ILE A 69 1.76 8.52 -11.95
CA ILE A 69 2.42 8.85 -10.67
C ILE A 69 1.82 8.01 -9.54
N CYS A 70 0.49 7.94 -9.42
CA CYS A 70 -0.17 7.14 -8.38
C CYS A 70 0.19 5.65 -8.47
N MET A 71 0.35 5.12 -9.68
CA MET A 71 0.76 3.74 -9.92
C MET A 71 2.20 3.48 -9.49
N ILE A 72 3.13 4.38 -9.85
CA ILE A 72 4.54 4.26 -9.44
C ILE A 72 4.66 4.25 -7.91
N ILE A 73 3.91 5.14 -7.23
CA ILE A 73 3.93 5.20 -5.77
C ILE A 73 3.31 3.93 -5.16
N HIS A 74 2.21 3.42 -5.70
CA HIS A 74 1.62 2.14 -5.27
C HIS A 74 2.57 0.96 -5.47
N MET A 75 3.34 0.93 -6.57
CA MET A 75 4.35 -0.11 -6.80
C MET A 75 5.50 -0.02 -5.80
N LEU A 76 5.95 1.20 -5.47
CA LEU A 76 6.95 1.39 -4.43
C LEU A 76 6.43 0.89 -3.07
N TYR A 77 5.19 1.19 -2.73
CA TYR A 77 4.55 0.67 -1.52
C TYR A 77 4.41 -0.86 -1.53
N ALA A 78 4.04 -1.46 -2.66
CA ALA A 78 4.00 -2.91 -2.78
C ALA A 78 5.38 -3.53 -2.55
N ALA A 79 6.45 -2.95 -3.11
CA ALA A 79 7.82 -3.40 -2.87
C ALA A 79 8.22 -3.32 -1.38
N VAL A 80 7.87 -2.22 -0.70
CA VAL A 80 8.09 -2.08 0.75
C VAL A 80 7.29 -3.12 1.54
N GLY A 81 6.04 -3.37 1.16
CA GLY A 81 5.20 -4.41 1.77
C GLY A 81 5.79 -5.82 1.62
N ILE A 82 6.29 -6.15 0.42
CA ILE A 82 6.97 -7.43 0.15
C ILE A 82 8.26 -7.54 0.96
N ALA A 83 9.08 -6.49 1.00
CA ALA A 83 10.32 -6.48 1.77
C ALA A 83 10.06 -6.66 3.28
N ALA A 84 9.04 -6.00 3.82
CA ALA A 84 8.62 -6.17 5.21
C ALA A 84 8.14 -7.61 5.48
N PHE A 85 7.40 -8.21 4.54
CA PHE A 85 6.94 -9.60 4.65
C PHE A 85 8.12 -10.59 4.60
N CYS A 86 9.08 -10.39 3.70
CA CYS A 86 10.32 -11.18 3.64
C CYS A 86 11.14 -11.05 4.92
N MET A 87 11.29 -9.85 5.47
CA MET A 87 12.02 -9.65 6.72
C MET A 87 11.35 -10.37 7.89
N MET A 88 10.00 -10.32 7.99
CA MET A 88 9.27 -11.10 8.98
C MET A 88 9.50 -12.60 8.81
N ALA A 89 9.41 -13.12 7.58
CA ALA A 89 9.59 -14.55 7.29
C ALA A 89 11.01 -15.07 7.53
N ILE A 90 12.03 -14.21 7.46
CA ILE A 90 13.44 -14.58 7.78
C ILE A 90 13.71 -14.51 9.30
N SER A 91 12.94 -13.70 10.02
CA SER A 91 13.10 -13.49 11.47
C SER A 91 12.32 -14.46 12.36
N ASP A 92 11.46 -15.29 11.77
CA ASP A 92 10.79 -16.44 12.42
C ASP A 92 11.58 -17.73 12.15
#